data_AF-A0A0P6X279-F1
#
_entry.id   AF-A0A0P6X279-F1
#
_cell.length_a   1.000
_cell.length_b   1.000
_cell.length_c   1.000
_cell.angle_alpha   90.00
_cell.angle_beta   90.00
_cell.angle_gamma   90.00
#
_symmetry.space_group_name_H-M   'P 1'
#
loop_
_entity.id
_entity.type
_entity.pdbx_description
1 polymer ?
#
loop_
_entity_poly.entity_id
_entity_poly.type
_entity_poly.pdbx_seq_one_letter_code
_entity_poly.pdbx_strand_id
1 'polypeptide(L)'
;MTDDGTIQEKPSSNDERIDEALLQLAAEGAPLTHDAVAKISGVSRRTVYRRYADQVELRKRLWNLLSPPGGMPRNLHDLLDRELRETFEKFDRQAAAMTVASASPEGRQMRLEMKAERVAAYSAIFGPHTDRLTEEQARKAHAAMQLLCCGLAWREMRDQWDLNGPDAAEASAWAVKVLIAHLDREGAQAFDVPTPH
;
A
#
# COMPACT_ATOMS: atom_id res chain seq x y z
N MET A 1 34.81 34.56 -9.85
CA MET A 1 33.97 34.26 -11.03
C MET A 1 34.01 32.76 -11.21
N THR A 2 33.12 32.07 -10.52
CA THR A 2 32.96 30.61 -10.60
C THR A 2 31.52 30.38 -10.96
N ASP A 3 31.38 29.73 -12.11
CA ASP A 3 30.16 29.43 -12.86
C ASP A 3 29.22 28.57 -12.02
N ASP A 4 28.05 29.13 -11.70
CA ASP A 4 26.96 28.47 -11.01
C ASP A 4 26.22 27.60 -12.02
N GLY A 5 26.71 26.37 -12.16
CA GLY A 5 26.11 25.32 -12.99
C GLY A 5 24.75 24.94 -12.43
N THR A 6 23.75 25.77 -12.72
CA THR A 6 22.34 25.48 -12.48
C THR A 6 22.01 24.19 -13.22
N ILE A 7 21.83 23.11 -12.47
CA ILE A 7 21.34 21.83 -13.01
C ILE A 7 19.94 22.12 -13.55
N GLN A 8 19.82 22.23 -14.88
CA GLN A 8 18.52 22.29 -15.53
C GLN A 8 17.80 20.96 -15.28
N GLU A 9 16.74 20.99 -14.48
CA GLU A 9 15.80 19.87 -14.37
C GLU A 9 15.32 19.52 -15.78
N LYS A 10 15.45 18.24 -16.16
CA LYS A 10 14.88 17.75 -17.42
C LYS A 10 13.37 18.05 -17.41
N PRO A 11 12.78 18.51 -18.54
CA PRO A 11 11.34 18.69 -18.60
C PRO A 11 10.64 17.35 -18.32
N SER A 12 9.82 17.30 -17.27
CA SER A 12 9.08 16.08 -16.91
C SER A 12 8.15 15.68 -18.05
N SER A 13 8.11 14.38 -18.32
CA SER A 13 7.28 13.80 -19.36
C SER A 13 5.80 14.12 -19.08
N ASN A 14 4.96 14.13 -20.12
CA ASN A 14 3.52 14.32 -19.92
C ASN A 14 2.92 13.28 -18.95
N ASP A 15 3.53 12.10 -18.84
CA ASP A 15 3.04 11.03 -17.96
C ASP A 15 3.36 11.32 -16.50
N GLU A 16 4.59 11.75 -16.20
CA GLU A 16 5.00 12.21 -14.86
C GLU A 16 4.14 13.38 -14.39
N ARG A 17 3.89 14.38 -15.26
CA ARG A 17 3.04 15.53 -14.93
C ARG A 17 1.60 15.12 -14.64
N ILE A 18 1.07 14.14 -15.37
CA ILE A 18 -0.27 13.60 -15.10
C ILE A 18 -0.27 12.83 -13.78
N ASP A 19 0.75 12.03 -13.50
CA ASP A 19 0.85 11.28 -12.24
C ASP A 19 0.94 12.19 -11.01
N GLU A 20 1.74 13.24 -11.08
CA GLU A 20 1.83 14.28 -10.05
C GLU A 20 0.47 14.94 -9.82
N ALA A 21 -0.24 15.30 -10.89
CA ALA A 21 -1.57 15.88 -10.80
C ALA A 21 -2.61 14.92 -10.18
N LEU A 22 -2.53 13.63 -10.51
CA LEU A 22 -3.40 12.60 -9.91
C LEU A 22 -3.15 12.48 -8.41
N LEU A 23 -1.88 12.45 -7.99
CA LEU A 23 -1.50 12.37 -6.58
C LEU A 23 -1.91 13.63 -5.81
N GLN A 24 -1.77 14.81 -6.41
CA GLN A 24 -2.21 16.06 -5.81
C GLN A 24 -3.73 16.08 -5.61
N LEU A 25 -4.51 15.74 -6.64
CA LEU A 25 -5.98 15.67 -6.53
C LEU A 25 -6.42 14.69 -5.45
N ALA A 26 -5.74 13.54 -5.35
CA ALA A 26 -6.01 12.56 -4.33
C ALA A 26 -5.69 13.09 -2.92
N ALA A 27 -4.56 13.77 -2.74
CA ALA A 27 -4.16 14.39 -1.48
C ALA A 27 -5.15 15.48 -1.02
N GLU A 28 -5.75 16.21 -1.96
CA GLU A 28 -6.75 17.24 -1.70
C GLU A 28 -8.17 16.67 -1.50
N GLY A 29 -8.37 15.37 -1.73
CA GLY A 29 -9.72 14.77 -1.76
C GLY A 29 -10.61 15.35 -2.86
N ALA A 30 -10.00 15.92 -3.90
CA ALA A 30 -10.70 16.61 -4.97
C ALA A 30 -11.27 15.63 -6.02
N PRO A 31 -12.32 16.02 -6.77
CA PRO A 31 -12.88 15.18 -7.82
C PRO A 31 -11.85 14.84 -8.90
N LEU A 32 -11.64 13.53 -9.12
CA LEU A 32 -10.73 13.03 -10.15
C LEU A 32 -11.40 13.12 -11.53
N THR A 33 -11.18 14.23 -12.25
CA THR A 33 -11.71 14.46 -13.60
C THR A 33 -10.59 14.81 -14.59
N HIS A 34 -10.77 14.52 -15.88
CA HIS A 34 -9.79 14.88 -16.91
C HIS A 34 -9.50 16.38 -16.96
N ASP A 35 -10.50 17.21 -16.72
CA ASP A 35 -10.35 18.67 -16.71
C ASP A 35 -9.52 19.14 -15.51
N ALA A 36 -9.75 18.56 -14.33
CA ALA A 36 -8.94 18.84 -13.15
C ALA A 36 -7.48 18.38 -13.34
N VAL A 37 -7.28 17.17 -13.87
CA VAL A 37 -5.95 16.62 -14.19
C VAL A 37 -5.23 17.50 -15.22
N ALA A 38 -5.90 17.88 -16.30
CA ALA A 38 -5.31 18.75 -17.34
C ALA A 38 -4.90 20.12 -16.77
N LYS A 39 -5.75 20.69 -15.90
CA LYS A 39 -5.48 21.98 -15.24
C LYS A 39 -4.24 21.91 -14.35
N ILE A 40 -4.13 20.90 -13.49
CA ILE A 40 -3.02 20.79 -12.53
C ILE A 40 -1.73 20.35 -13.22
N SER A 41 -1.80 19.35 -14.10
CA SER A 41 -0.61 18.87 -14.82
C SER A 41 -0.07 19.89 -15.83
N GLY A 42 -0.89 20.86 -16.26
CA GLY A 42 -0.60 21.76 -17.39
C GLY A 42 -0.50 21.04 -18.75
N VAL A 43 -1.00 19.79 -18.82
CA VAL A 43 -1.09 19.00 -20.05
C VAL A 43 -2.46 19.23 -20.70
N SER A 44 -2.49 19.35 -22.04
CA SER A 44 -3.76 19.57 -22.75
C SER A 44 -4.80 18.47 -22.45
N ARG A 45 -6.08 18.85 -22.31
CA ARG A 45 -7.21 17.91 -22.14
C ARG A 45 -7.19 16.78 -23.16
N ARG A 46 -6.97 17.09 -24.45
CA ARG A 46 -6.85 16.08 -25.53
C ARG A 46 -5.76 15.03 -25.23
N THR A 47 -4.65 15.44 -24.63
CA THR A 47 -3.56 14.50 -24.29
C THR A 47 -3.95 13.63 -23.09
N VAL A 48 -4.61 14.19 -22.06
CA VAL A 48 -5.11 13.40 -20.92
C VAL A 48 -6.13 12.36 -21.40
N TYR A 49 -7.12 12.76 -22.20
CA TYR A 49 -8.12 11.83 -22.77
C TYR A 49 -7.51 10.76 -23.69
N ARG A 50 -6.43 11.08 -24.41
CA ARG A 50 -5.74 10.09 -25.24
C ARG A 50 -5.02 9.03 -24.40
N ARG A 51 -4.59 9.37 -23.18
CA ARG A 51 -3.93 8.43 -22.25
C ARG A 51 -4.91 7.65 -21.39
N TYR A 52 -5.99 8.30 -20.98
CA TYR A 52 -7.02 7.74 -20.13
C TYR A 52 -8.37 8.11 -20.74
N ALA A 53 -9.02 7.14 -21.37
CA ALA A 53 -10.25 7.36 -22.13
C ALA A 53 -11.41 7.81 -21.24
N ASP A 54 -11.45 7.34 -19.99
CA ASP A 54 -12.53 7.60 -19.05
C ASP A 54 -12.02 7.76 -17.60
N GLN A 55 -12.98 8.01 -16.69
CA GLN A 55 -12.68 8.23 -15.27
C GLN A 55 -12.26 6.94 -14.56
N VAL A 56 -12.64 5.76 -15.08
CA VAL A 56 -12.24 4.46 -14.55
C VAL A 56 -10.74 4.27 -14.78
N GLU A 57 -10.24 4.61 -15.97
CA GLU A 57 -8.81 4.53 -16.28
C GLU A 57 -7.97 5.52 -15.46
N LEU A 58 -8.46 6.73 -15.19
CA LEU A 58 -7.79 7.68 -14.28
C LEU A 58 -7.69 7.12 -12.85
N ARG A 59 -8.79 6.56 -12.32
CA ARG A 59 -8.79 5.94 -11.00
C ARG A 59 -7.87 4.74 -10.93
N LYS A 60 -7.84 3.90 -11.97
CA LYS A 60 -6.92 2.77 -12.09
C LYS A 60 -5.47 3.24 -12.11
N ARG A 61 -5.16 4.36 -12.79
CA ARG A 61 -3.82 4.94 -12.77
C ARG A 61 -3.43 5.41 -11.38
N LEU A 62 -4.28 6.21 -10.73
CA LEU A 62 -4.07 6.66 -9.36
C LEU A 62 -3.84 5.46 -8.43
N TRP A 63 -4.59 4.37 -8.62
CA TRP A 63 -4.39 3.17 -7.83
C TRP A 63 -3.00 2.55 -8.00
N ASN A 64 -2.53 2.43 -9.23
CA ASN A 64 -1.19 1.91 -9.50
C ASN A 64 -0.11 2.81 -8.89
N LEU A 65 -0.35 4.12 -8.87
CA LEU A 65 0.53 5.07 -8.20
C LEU A 65 0.57 4.84 -6.70
N LEU A 66 -0.53 4.46 -6.05
CA LEU A 66 -0.60 4.23 -4.60
C LEU A 66 -0.32 2.78 -4.16
N SER A 67 -0.45 1.80 -5.07
CA SER A 67 -0.31 0.37 -4.75
C SER A 67 1.13 -0.01 -4.39
N PRO A 68 1.35 -1.08 -3.61
CA PRO A 68 2.67 -1.63 -3.38
C PRO A 68 3.46 -1.86 -4.68
N PRO A 69 4.78 -1.58 -4.70
CA PRO A 69 5.62 -2.00 -5.81
C PRO A 69 5.56 -3.53 -5.96
N GLY A 70 5.45 -4.04 -7.19
CA GLY A 70 5.40 -5.48 -7.45
C GLY A 70 4.03 -6.15 -7.28
N GLY A 71 3.02 -5.47 -6.74
CA GLY A 71 1.65 -5.97 -6.64
C GLY A 71 1.38 -6.84 -5.42
N MET A 72 0.65 -7.94 -5.59
CA MET A 72 0.37 -8.88 -4.49
C MET A 72 1.62 -9.69 -4.12
N PRO A 73 1.82 -10.01 -2.83
CA PRO A 73 3.00 -10.76 -2.40
C PRO A 73 2.95 -12.20 -2.95
N ARG A 74 4.11 -12.70 -3.35
CA ARG A 74 4.28 -14.06 -3.89
C ARG A 74 5.20 -14.92 -3.04
N ASN A 75 6.00 -14.29 -2.18
CA ASN A 75 7.00 -14.96 -1.37
C ASN A 75 7.08 -14.27 0.00
N LEU A 76 7.02 -15.06 1.06
CA LEU A 76 7.02 -14.56 2.43
C LEU A 76 8.34 -13.91 2.85
N HIS A 77 9.47 -14.49 2.44
CA HIS A 77 10.80 -13.97 2.75
C HIS A 77 10.99 -12.60 2.09
N ASP A 78 10.71 -12.49 0.79
CA ASP A 78 10.79 -11.21 0.08
C ASP A 78 9.86 -10.16 0.67
N LEU A 79 8.63 -10.56 1.04
CA LEU A 79 7.67 -9.67 1.70
C LEU A 79 8.27 -9.03 2.96
N LEU A 80 8.80 -9.87 3.86
CA LEU A 80 9.22 -9.45 5.20
C LEU A 80 10.61 -8.78 5.22
N ASP A 81 11.50 -9.11 4.29
CA ASP A 81 12.87 -8.61 4.31
C ASP A 81 13.09 -7.41 3.37
N ARG A 82 12.22 -7.23 2.37
CA ARG A 82 12.37 -6.16 1.37
C ARG A 82 11.06 -5.43 1.05
N GLU A 83 10.05 -6.14 0.56
CA GLU A 83 8.91 -5.50 -0.12
C GLU A 83 8.08 -4.64 0.82
N LEU A 84 7.99 -5.01 2.11
CA LEU A 84 7.26 -4.20 3.09
C LEU A 84 7.92 -2.84 3.31
N ARG A 85 9.26 -2.79 3.37
CA ARG A 85 10.03 -1.54 3.46
C ARG A 85 9.80 -0.67 2.23
N GLU A 86 9.97 -1.24 1.04
CA GLU A 86 9.74 -0.51 -0.23
C GLU A 86 8.31 0.03 -0.33
N THR A 87 7.35 -0.75 0.16
CA THR A 87 5.93 -0.37 0.20
C THR A 87 5.69 0.81 1.12
N PHE A 88 6.17 0.76 2.36
CA PHE A 88 5.92 1.83 3.33
C PHE A 88 6.72 3.10 3.02
N GLU A 89 7.94 2.98 2.48
CA GLU A 89 8.68 4.14 1.94
C GLU A 89 7.93 4.80 0.78
N LYS A 90 7.26 4.00 -0.06
CA LYS A 90 6.39 4.55 -1.11
C LYS A 90 5.19 5.29 -0.52
N PHE A 91 4.59 4.75 0.52
CA PHE A 91 3.48 5.41 1.21
C PHE A 91 3.93 6.74 1.83
N ASP A 92 5.12 6.81 2.42
CA ASP A 92 5.69 8.06 2.91
C ASP A 92 5.84 9.12 1.82
N ARG A 93 6.40 8.75 0.67
CA ARG A 93 6.55 9.66 -0.48
C ARG A 93 5.21 10.21 -0.99
N GLN A 94 4.13 9.50 -0.74
CA GLN A 94 2.78 9.83 -1.21
C GLN A 94 1.79 10.03 -0.06
N ALA A 95 2.29 10.41 1.12
CA ALA A 95 1.54 10.23 2.36
C ALA A 95 0.18 10.92 2.37
N ALA A 96 0.07 12.16 1.91
CA ALA A 96 -1.20 12.88 1.88
C ALA A 96 -2.25 12.15 1.03
N ALA A 97 -1.87 11.70 -0.17
CA ALA A 97 -2.74 10.93 -1.06
C ALA A 97 -3.10 9.57 -0.46
N MET A 98 -2.14 8.87 0.15
CA MET A 98 -2.37 7.58 0.78
C MET A 98 -3.28 7.68 2.01
N THR A 99 -3.14 8.71 2.83
CA THR A 99 -4.00 8.97 3.99
C THR A 99 -5.45 9.17 3.55
N VAL A 100 -5.69 10.01 2.53
CA VAL A 100 -7.04 10.22 1.99
C VAL A 100 -7.60 8.93 1.39
N ALA A 101 -6.84 8.22 0.55
CA ALA A 101 -7.26 6.95 -0.04
C ALA A 101 -7.53 5.86 1.01
N SER A 102 -6.83 5.88 2.15
CA SER A 102 -7.07 4.93 3.23
C SER A 102 -8.40 5.19 3.95
N ALA A 103 -8.79 6.46 4.10
CA ALA A 103 -9.99 6.88 4.83
C ALA A 103 -11.26 7.01 3.97
N SER A 104 -11.14 7.14 2.65
CA SER A 104 -12.28 7.45 1.78
C SER A 104 -13.16 6.24 1.42
N PRO A 105 -14.47 6.46 1.13
CA PRO A 105 -15.35 5.44 0.58
C PRO A 105 -14.82 4.83 -0.73
N GLU A 106 -14.23 5.64 -1.59
CA GLU A 106 -13.67 5.22 -2.88
C GLU A 106 -12.49 4.28 -2.67
N GLY A 107 -11.57 4.64 -1.77
CA GLY A 107 -10.44 3.76 -1.46
C GLY A 107 -10.88 2.47 -0.78
N ARG A 108 -11.93 2.51 0.05
CA ARG A 108 -12.56 1.29 0.58
C ARG A 108 -13.10 0.41 -0.54
N GLN A 109 -13.82 0.97 -1.50
CA GLN A 109 -14.39 0.23 -2.63
C GLN A 109 -13.28 -0.45 -3.45
N MET A 110 -12.18 0.25 -3.73
CA MET A 110 -11.03 -0.31 -4.45
C MET A 110 -10.38 -1.47 -3.69
N ARG A 111 -10.23 -1.35 -2.37
CA ARG A 111 -9.72 -2.46 -1.55
C ARG A 111 -10.65 -3.69 -1.60
N LEU A 112 -11.97 -3.48 -1.68
CA LEU A 112 -12.94 -4.55 -1.79
C LEU A 112 -12.93 -5.23 -3.16
N GLU A 113 -12.69 -4.50 -4.23
CA GLU A 113 -12.53 -5.08 -5.58
C GLU A 113 -11.34 -6.06 -5.64
N MET A 114 -10.27 -5.75 -4.90
CA MET A 114 -9.07 -6.59 -4.79
C MET A 114 -9.17 -7.66 -3.69
N LYS A 115 -10.32 -7.82 -3.04
CA LYS A 115 -10.47 -8.71 -1.87
C LYS A 115 -10.10 -10.16 -2.20
N ALA A 116 -10.63 -10.71 -3.29
CA ALA A 116 -10.42 -12.12 -3.62
C ALA A 116 -8.95 -12.41 -3.91
N GLU A 117 -8.32 -11.59 -4.74
CA GLU A 117 -6.90 -11.71 -5.09
C GLU A 117 -6.00 -11.54 -3.85
N ARG A 118 -6.31 -10.55 -2.99
CA ARG A 118 -5.55 -10.29 -1.77
C ARG A 118 -5.63 -11.45 -0.80
N VAL A 119 -6.84 -11.96 -0.53
CA VAL A 119 -7.03 -13.11 0.37
C VAL A 119 -6.26 -14.31 -0.17
N ALA A 120 -6.35 -14.61 -1.47
CA ALA A 120 -5.63 -15.72 -2.08
C ALA A 120 -4.10 -15.57 -1.94
N ALA A 121 -3.55 -14.38 -2.22
CA ALA A 121 -2.11 -14.14 -2.12
C ALA A 121 -1.57 -14.29 -0.69
N TYR A 122 -2.23 -13.66 0.28
CA TYR A 122 -1.79 -13.73 1.68
C TYR A 122 -2.01 -15.13 2.28
N SER A 123 -3.12 -15.80 1.95
CA SER A 123 -3.30 -17.20 2.36
C SER A 123 -2.26 -18.13 1.77
N ALA A 124 -1.82 -17.90 0.53
CA ALA A 124 -0.78 -18.73 -0.09
C ALA A 124 0.59 -18.58 0.61
N ILE A 125 1.03 -17.36 0.90
CA ILE A 125 2.35 -17.14 1.51
C ILE A 125 2.40 -17.53 3.00
N PHE A 126 1.28 -17.43 3.71
CA PHE A 126 1.20 -17.80 5.13
C PHE A 126 0.76 -19.25 5.36
N GLY A 127 0.21 -19.92 4.35
CA GLY A 127 -0.30 -21.29 4.40
C GLY A 127 0.63 -22.26 5.15
N PRO A 128 1.92 -22.36 4.78
CA PRO A 128 2.87 -23.27 5.41
C PRO A 128 3.01 -23.14 6.94
N HIS A 129 2.70 -21.95 7.49
CA HIS A 129 2.77 -21.66 8.93
C HIS A 129 1.44 -21.86 9.66
N THR A 130 0.40 -22.27 8.92
CA THR A 130 -0.98 -22.39 9.42
C THR A 130 -1.59 -23.77 9.19
N ASP A 131 -0.84 -24.73 8.63
CA ASP A 131 -1.34 -26.08 8.31
C ASP A 131 -1.79 -26.88 9.54
N ARG A 132 -1.28 -26.52 10.72
CA ARG A 132 -1.64 -27.15 12.01
C ARG A 132 -2.84 -26.49 12.70
N LEU A 133 -3.44 -25.47 12.08
CA LEU A 133 -4.58 -24.73 12.62
C LEU A 133 -5.90 -25.27 12.03
N THR A 134 -7.00 -25.01 12.74
CA THR A 134 -8.33 -25.10 12.11
C THR A 134 -8.48 -24.02 11.02
N GLU A 135 -9.38 -24.22 10.06
CA GLU A 135 -9.66 -23.23 9.01
C GLU A 135 -10.01 -21.84 9.58
N GLU A 136 -10.76 -21.82 10.68
CA GLU A 136 -11.14 -20.56 11.34
C GLU A 136 -9.93 -19.84 11.95
N GLN A 137 -9.06 -20.59 12.64
CA GLN A 137 -7.83 -20.05 13.22
C GLN A 137 -6.86 -19.57 12.13
N ALA A 138 -6.67 -20.35 11.06
CA ALA A 138 -5.85 -19.96 9.91
C ALA A 138 -6.36 -18.66 9.29
N ARG A 139 -7.67 -18.55 9.06
CA ARG A 139 -8.29 -17.31 8.53
C ARG A 139 -8.06 -16.11 9.44
N LYS A 140 -8.16 -16.28 10.77
CA LYS A 140 -7.87 -15.21 11.76
C LYS A 140 -6.40 -14.81 11.73
N ALA A 141 -5.49 -15.77 11.68
CA ALA A 141 -4.05 -15.53 11.60
C ALA A 141 -3.67 -14.78 10.31
N HIS A 142 -4.15 -15.25 9.16
CA HIS A 142 -3.92 -14.59 7.86
C HIS A 142 -4.44 -13.15 7.86
N ALA A 143 -5.64 -12.92 8.41
CA ALA A 143 -6.21 -11.58 8.47
C ALA A 143 -5.38 -10.62 9.34
N ALA A 144 -4.91 -11.09 10.51
CA ALA A 144 -4.08 -10.29 11.40
C ALA A 144 -2.72 -9.95 10.77
N MET A 145 -2.03 -10.95 10.20
CA MET A 145 -0.74 -10.74 9.54
C MET A 145 -0.88 -9.87 8.29
N GLN A 146 -1.94 -10.03 7.48
CA GLN A 146 -2.21 -9.17 6.33
C GLN A 146 -2.44 -7.70 6.75
N LEU A 147 -3.14 -7.46 7.87
CA LEU A 147 -3.39 -6.11 8.37
C LEU A 147 -2.07 -5.39 8.65
N LEU A 148 -1.11 -6.06 9.28
CA LEU A 148 0.23 -5.54 9.57
C LEU A 148 1.01 -5.18 8.29
N CYS A 149 0.73 -5.85 7.16
CA CYS A 149 1.41 -5.61 5.89
C CYS A 149 0.71 -4.57 4.99
N CYS A 150 -0.25 -3.78 5.49
CA CYS A 150 -1.05 -2.89 4.65
C CYS A 150 -1.01 -1.40 5.07
N GLY A 151 -1.48 -0.52 4.18
CA GLY A 151 -1.48 0.92 4.38
C GLY A 151 -2.24 1.41 5.63
N LEU A 152 -3.17 0.61 6.18
CA LEU A 152 -3.82 0.96 7.45
C LEU A 152 -2.84 0.84 8.62
N ALA A 153 -2.02 -0.22 8.68
CA ALA A 153 -1.00 -0.35 9.72
C ALA A 153 0.05 0.76 9.61
N TRP A 154 0.55 1.02 8.39
CA TRP A 154 1.44 2.16 8.13
C TRP A 154 0.85 3.48 8.64
N ARG A 155 -0.42 3.79 8.29
CA ARG A 155 -1.05 5.05 8.69
C ARG A 155 -1.16 5.18 10.20
N GLU A 156 -1.64 4.15 10.90
CA GLU A 156 -1.80 4.22 12.36
C GLU A 156 -0.45 4.31 13.08
N MET A 157 0.57 3.57 12.61
CA MET A 157 1.94 3.67 13.16
C MET A 157 2.53 5.06 12.95
N ARG A 158 2.29 5.66 11.78
CA ARG A 158 2.77 7.00 11.48
C ARG A 158 2.04 8.08 12.26
N ASP A 159 0.70 8.07 12.22
CA ASP A 159 -0.11 9.17 12.74
C ASP A 159 -0.26 9.12 14.27
N GLN A 160 -0.13 7.96 14.90
CA GLN A 160 -0.25 7.80 16.37
C GLN A 160 1.09 7.64 17.09
N TRP A 161 2.14 7.21 16.38
CA TRP A 161 3.43 6.87 16.98
C TRP A 161 4.64 7.52 16.28
N ASP A 162 4.38 8.42 15.32
CA ASP A 162 5.40 9.19 14.60
C ASP A 162 6.45 8.33 13.88
N LEU A 163 6.12 7.07 13.55
CA LEU A 163 7.02 6.19 12.81
C LEU A 163 7.06 6.57 11.34
N ASN A 164 8.26 6.64 10.76
CA ASN A 164 8.42 6.70 9.31
C ASN A 164 8.18 5.30 8.69
N GLY A 165 8.08 5.25 7.37
CA GLY A 165 7.84 4.03 6.60
C GLY A 165 8.86 2.92 6.88
N PRO A 166 10.18 3.18 6.83
CA PRO A 166 11.21 2.25 7.27
C PRO A 166 10.97 1.63 8.65
N ASP A 167 10.71 2.45 9.67
CA ASP A 167 10.54 2.01 11.06
C ASP A 167 9.22 1.25 11.24
N ALA A 168 8.14 1.72 10.60
CA ALA A 168 6.85 1.04 10.60
C ALA A 168 6.91 -0.33 9.87
N ALA A 169 7.71 -0.43 8.81
CA ALA A 169 7.91 -1.68 8.08
C ALA A 169 8.71 -2.67 8.92
N GLU A 170 9.75 -2.21 9.62
CA GLU A 170 10.52 -3.02 10.56
C GLU A 170 9.64 -3.54 11.70
N ALA A 171 8.85 -2.67 12.34
CA ALA A 171 7.93 -3.06 13.40
C ALA A 171 6.88 -4.08 12.91
N SER A 172 6.33 -3.87 11.72
CA SER A 172 5.35 -4.79 11.11
C SER A 172 5.98 -6.14 10.77
N ALA A 173 7.17 -6.15 10.16
CA ALA A 173 7.89 -7.37 9.83
C ALA A 173 8.28 -8.17 11.09
N TRP A 174 8.76 -7.48 12.14
CA TRP A 174 9.03 -8.10 13.43
C TRP A 174 7.78 -8.76 14.02
N ALA A 175 6.65 -8.05 14.06
CA ALA A 175 5.40 -8.57 14.61
C ALA A 175 4.91 -9.80 13.83
N VAL A 176 4.98 -9.78 12.50
CA VAL A 176 4.62 -10.94 11.66
C VAL A 176 5.57 -12.12 11.90
N LYS A 177 6.88 -11.89 12.02
CA LYS A 177 7.87 -12.94 12.34
C LYS A 177 7.60 -13.57 13.71
N VAL A 178 7.23 -12.78 14.71
CA VAL A 178 6.85 -13.28 16.05
C VAL A 178 5.59 -14.13 15.99
N LEU A 179 4.55 -13.67 15.28
CA LEU A 179 3.31 -14.43 15.09
C LEU A 179 3.59 -15.77 14.40
N ILE A 180 4.36 -15.77 13.32
CA ILE A 180 4.74 -16.99 12.60
C ILE A 180 5.51 -17.96 13.52
N ALA A 181 6.53 -17.46 14.24
CA ALA A 181 7.31 -18.30 15.15
C ALA A 181 6.45 -18.90 16.28
N HIS A 182 5.43 -18.17 16.75
CA HIS A 182 4.46 -18.68 17.72
C HIS A 182 3.56 -19.76 17.12
N LEU A 183 3.03 -19.54 15.92
CA LEU A 183 2.18 -20.52 15.21
C LEU A 183 2.94 -21.81 14.89
N ASP A 184 4.19 -21.71 14.43
CA ASP A 184 5.03 -22.87 14.12
C ASP A 184 5.28 -23.74 15.36
N ARG A 185 5.44 -23.10 16.53
CA ARG A 185 5.67 -23.78 17.81
C ARG A 185 4.40 -24.44 18.35
N GLU A 186 3.35 -23.66 18.54
CA GLU A 186 2.16 -24.07 19.28
C GLU A 186 1.09 -24.75 18.40
N GLY A 187 1.08 -24.51 17.09
CA GLY A 187 0.04 -24.99 16.19
C GLY A 187 -1.36 -24.59 16.66
N ALA A 188 -2.30 -25.53 16.74
CA ALA A 188 -3.68 -25.27 17.17
C ALA A 188 -3.80 -24.64 18.57
N GLN A 189 -2.82 -24.88 19.47
CA GLN A 189 -2.78 -24.32 20.82
C GLN A 189 -2.41 -22.83 20.83
N ALA A 190 -1.95 -22.27 19.70
CA ALA A 190 -1.53 -20.87 19.59
C ALA A 190 -2.64 -19.86 19.92
N PHE A 191 -3.91 -20.27 19.76
CA PHE A 191 -5.10 -19.46 20.01
C PHE A 191 -5.73 -19.73 21.37
N ASP A 192 -5.20 -20.69 22.14
CA ASP A 192 -5.65 -20.91 23.50
C ASP A 192 -5.14 -19.74 24.34
N VAL A 193 -6.05 -18.92 24.85
CA VAL A 193 -5.70 -17.84 25.77
C VAL A 193 -5.20 -18.52 27.05
N PRO A 194 -3.93 -18.32 27.47
CA PRO A 194 -3.50 -18.81 28.76
C PRO A 194 -4.42 -18.19 29.81
N THR A 195 -5.12 -19.02 30.57
CA THR A 195 -5.92 -18.52 31.68
C THR A 195 -4.93 -17.91 32.68
N PRO A 196 -4.98 -16.60 32.96
CA PRO A 196 -4.05 -16.02 33.92
C PRO A 196 -4.33 -16.67 35.29
N HIS A 197 -3.27 -17.23 35.89
CA HIS A 197 -3.26 -17.64 37.29
C HIS A 197 -3.21 -16.43 38.22
#